data_AF-A0A4W5L274-F1
#
_entry.id   AF-A0A4W5L274-F1
#
_cell.length_a   1.000
_cell.length_b   1.000
_cell.length_c   1.000
_cell.angle_alpha   90.00
_cell.angle_beta   90.00
_cell.angle_gamma   90.00
#
_symmetry.space_group_name_H-M   'P 1'
#
loop_
_entity.id
_entity.type
_entity.pdbx_description
1 polymer ?
#
loop_
_entity_poly.entity_id
_entity_poly.type
_entity_poly.pdbx_seq_one_letter_code
_entity_poly.pdbx_strand_id
1 'polypeptide(L)'
;MLQPESVIDCLKFVSSHGLGVTLVSLSSYDPKLRAAAYQVLASYYHHLEAARFREKRQLLYLLDMVKNGIKQQNLRMPFILTTYVTKVAQQMLKPEEHMYVVVNRFLLSHQCLDFRRVPEFFKLFYSSDMEVQYYSSIVLQ
;
A
#
# COMPACT_ATOMS: atom_id res chain seq x y z
N MET A 1 -14.86 8.94 -14.42
CA MET A 1 -13.56 8.27 -14.17
C MET A 1 -12.50 9.36 -14.05
N LEU A 2 -11.45 9.14 -13.25
CA LEU A 2 -10.38 10.13 -13.04
C LEU A 2 -9.65 10.39 -14.37
N GLN A 3 -9.97 11.51 -15.02
CA GLN A 3 -9.36 11.92 -16.28
C GLN A 3 -8.00 12.61 -16.02
N PRO A 4 -7.02 12.53 -16.94
CA PRO A 4 -5.71 13.18 -16.78
C PRO A 4 -5.77 14.68 -16.49
N GLU A 5 -6.86 15.34 -16.90
CA GLU A 5 -7.09 16.78 -16.74
C GLU A 5 -7.68 17.12 -15.36
N SER A 6 -8.07 16.12 -14.56
CA SER A 6 -8.64 16.36 -13.24
C SER A 6 -7.56 16.71 -12.22
N VAL A 7 -7.73 17.83 -11.53
CA VAL A 7 -6.85 18.19 -10.41
C VAL A 7 -7.22 17.29 -9.23
N ILE A 8 -6.45 16.22 -9.03
CA ILE A 8 -6.58 15.34 -7.87
C ILE A 8 -5.62 15.79 -6.77
N ASP A 9 -6.15 16.07 -5.59
CA ASP A 9 -5.34 16.10 -4.38
C ASP A 9 -4.96 14.66 -4.01
N CYS A 10 -3.76 14.25 -4.43
CA CYS A 10 -3.27 12.89 -4.21
C CYS A 10 -3.15 12.53 -2.73
N LEU A 11 -2.73 13.49 -1.89
CA LEU A 11 -2.61 13.25 -0.46
C LEU A 11 -3.99 13.00 0.16
N LYS A 12 -4.98 13.82 -0.20
CA LYS A 12 -6.36 13.65 0.25
C LYS A 12 -6.98 12.34 -0.25
N PHE A 13 -6.70 11.95 -1.49
CA PHE A 13 -7.20 10.67 -2.03
C PHE A 13 -6.71 9.45 -1.25
N VAL A 14 -5.46 9.51 -0.75
CA VAL A 14 -4.93 8.45 0.13
C VAL A 14 -5.52 8.58 1.52
N SER A 15 -5.45 9.75 2.17
CA SER A 15 -5.93 9.93 3.55
C SER A 15 -7.44 9.68 3.72
N SER A 16 -8.23 9.92 2.67
CA SER A 16 -9.67 9.62 2.63
C SER A 16 -9.99 8.18 2.22
N HIS A 17 -9.01 7.28 2.23
CA HIS A 17 -9.13 5.86 1.84
C HIS A 17 -9.54 5.59 0.38
N GLY A 18 -9.51 6.59 -0.50
CA GLY A 18 -9.83 6.41 -1.93
C GLY A 18 -8.87 5.43 -2.62
N LEU A 19 -7.57 5.53 -2.33
CA LEU A 19 -6.59 4.56 -2.82
C LEU A 19 -6.83 3.16 -2.23
N GLY A 20 -7.22 3.08 -0.96
CA GLY A 20 -7.52 1.80 -0.30
C GLY A 20 -8.69 1.06 -0.94
N VAL A 21 -9.80 1.75 -1.18
CA VAL A 21 -10.97 1.18 -1.88
C VAL A 21 -10.59 0.72 -3.29
N THR A 22 -9.78 1.51 -4.01
CA THR A 22 -9.26 1.16 -5.33
C THR A 22 -8.45 -0.14 -5.28
N LEU A 23 -7.49 -0.25 -4.35
CA LEU A 23 -6.64 -1.42 -4.19
C LEU A 23 -7.44 -2.67 -3.81
N VAL A 24 -8.34 -2.56 -2.82
CA VAL A 24 -9.19 -3.69 -2.40
C VAL A 24 -10.09 -4.17 -3.54
N SER A 25 -10.59 -3.27 -4.39
CA SER A 25 -11.43 -3.62 -5.54
C SER A 25 -10.72 -4.50 -6.58
N LEU A 26 -9.37 -4.50 -6.63
CA LEU A 26 -8.57 -5.40 -7.48
C LEU A 26 -8.69 -6.88 -7.08
N SER A 27 -9.17 -7.16 -5.87
CA SER A 27 -9.44 -8.52 -5.40
C SER A 27 -10.84 -9.03 -5.73
N SER A 28 -11.71 -8.17 -6.29
CA SER A 28 -13.09 -8.53 -6.62
C SER A 28 -13.17 -9.71 -7.57
N TYR A 29 -14.18 -10.56 -7.38
CA TYR A 29 -14.50 -11.62 -8.33
C TYR A 29 -15.09 -11.06 -9.63
N ASP A 30 -15.75 -9.90 -9.59
CA ASP A 30 -16.29 -9.22 -10.77
C ASP A 30 -15.15 -8.62 -11.63
N PRO A 31 -14.93 -9.12 -12.86
CA PRO A 31 -13.91 -8.59 -13.77
C PRO A 31 -14.11 -7.13 -14.17
N LYS A 32 -15.35 -6.63 -14.20
CA LYS A 32 -15.64 -5.23 -14.56
C LYS A 32 -15.21 -4.28 -13.45
N LEU A 33 -15.51 -4.63 -12.19
CA LEU A 33 -15.06 -3.87 -11.04
C LEU A 33 -13.52 -3.83 -10.95
N ARG A 34 -12.85 -4.96 -11.18
CA ARG A 34 -11.38 -4.99 -11.24
C ARG A 34 -10.82 -4.11 -12.35
N ALA A 35 -11.40 -4.16 -13.55
CA ALA A 35 -10.95 -3.33 -14.66
C ALA A 35 -11.10 -1.83 -14.36
N ALA A 36 -12.23 -1.43 -13.78
CA ALA A 36 -12.44 -0.04 -13.35
C ALA A 36 -11.44 0.38 -12.27
N ALA A 37 -11.14 -0.50 -11.30
CA ALA A 37 -10.14 -0.26 -10.27
C ALA A 37 -8.72 -0.14 -10.84
N TYR A 38 -8.34 -0.98 -11.81
CA TYR A 38 -7.06 -0.85 -12.51
C TYR A 38 -6.96 0.46 -13.26
N GLN A 39 -8.04 0.92 -13.89
CA GLN A 39 -8.06 2.22 -14.56
C GLN A 39 -7.91 3.37 -13.57
N VAL A 40 -8.61 3.33 -12.44
CA VAL A 40 -8.47 4.33 -11.36
C VAL A 40 -7.05 4.34 -10.82
N LEU A 41 -6.44 3.17 -10.61
CA LEU A 41 -5.06 3.05 -10.13
C LEU A 41 -4.06 3.63 -11.14
N ALA A 42 -4.25 3.34 -12.44
CA ALA A 42 -3.42 3.89 -13.51
C ALA A 42 -3.56 5.42 -13.58
N SER A 43 -4.78 5.97 -13.55
CA SER A 43 -4.99 7.42 -13.50
C SER A 43 -4.34 8.03 -12.26
N TYR A 44 -4.52 7.43 -11.08
CA TYR A 44 -3.92 7.93 -9.85
C TYR A 44 -2.39 7.98 -9.91
N TYR A 45 -1.75 6.96 -10.51
CA TYR A 45 -0.29 6.93 -10.70
C TYR A 45 0.20 8.17 -11.47
N HIS A 46 -0.43 8.52 -12.59
CA HIS A 46 -0.04 9.70 -13.38
C HIS A 46 -0.23 11.01 -12.61
N HIS A 47 -1.33 11.16 -11.87
CA HIS A 47 -1.52 12.35 -11.02
C HIS A 47 -0.47 12.42 -9.90
N LEU A 48 -0.11 11.27 -9.32
CA LEU A 48 0.91 11.17 -8.28
C LEU A 48 2.30 11.56 -8.81
N GLU A 49 2.63 11.23 -10.06
CA GLU A 49 3.88 11.67 -10.71
C GLU A 49 4.01 13.20 -10.78
N ALA A 50 2.90 13.92 -10.95
CA ALA A 50 2.87 15.38 -10.99
C ALA A 50 2.71 16.04 -9.61
N ALA A 51 2.28 15.29 -8.59
CA ALA A 51 1.97 15.82 -7.27
C ALA A 51 3.19 16.39 -6.52
N ARG A 52 2.93 17.23 -5.51
CA ARG A 52 3.96 17.87 -4.66
C ARG A 52 3.60 17.72 -3.19
N PHE A 53 4.08 16.65 -2.56
CA PHE A 53 4.01 16.42 -1.12
C PHE A 53 5.14 15.47 -0.69
N ARG A 54 5.45 15.46 0.62
CA ARG A 54 6.65 14.84 1.18
C ARG A 54 6.71 13.33 0.93
N GLU A 55 5.58 12.64 0.99
CA GLU A 55 5.45 11.18 0.95
C GLU A 55 5.29 10.62 -0.47
N LYS A 56 5.31 11.49 -1.48
CA LYS A 56 5.10 11.11 -2.89
C LYS A 56 6.02 9.98 -3.34
N ARG A 57 7.31 10.05 -3.03
CA ARG A 57 8.30 9.08 -3.52
C ARG A 57 8.05 7.69 -2.98
N GLN A 58 7.64 7.60 -1.72
CA GLN A 58 7.30 6.35 -1.04
C GLN A 58 6.05 5.73 -1.67
N LEU A 59 5.00 6.55 -1.90
CA LEU A 59 3.80 6.07 -2.57
C LEU A 59 4.06 5.61 -3.99
N LEU A 60 4.86 6.34 -4.77
CA LEU A 60 5.28 5.91 -6.12
C LEU A 60 5.98 4.55 -6.06
N TYR A 61 6.92 4.38 -5.13
CA TYR A 61 7.63 3.12 -4.94
C TYR A 61 6.68 1.95 -4.61
N LEU A 62 5.72 2.16 -3.70
CA LEU A 62 4.70 1.16 -3.39
C LEU A 62 3.89 0.77 -4.62
N LEU A 63 3.46 1.76 -5.41
CA LEU A 63 2.70 1.51 -6.63
C LEU A 63 3.54 0.80 -7.70
N ASP A 64 4.82 1.13 -7.83
CA ASP A 64 5.75 0.42 -8.72
C ASP A 64 5.89 -1.05 -8.31
N MET A 65 5.99 -1.34 -7.02
CA MET A 65 6.02 -2.72 -6.53
C MET A 65 4.74 -3.50 -6.87
N VAL A 66 3.57 -2.86 -6.76
CA VAL A 66 2.29 -3.45 -7.18
C VAL A 66 2.28 -3.66 -8.69
N LYS A 67 2.61 -2.63 -9.46
CA LYS A 67 2.66 -2.66 -10.93
C LYS A 67 3.55 -3.78 -11.45
N ASN A 68 4.76 -3.91 -10.89
CA ASN A 68 5.74 -4.93 -11.28
C ASN A 68 5.28 -6.37 -10.96
N GLY A 69 4.40 -6.55 -9.98
CA GLY A 69 3.79 -7.83 -9.63
C GLY A 69 2.69 -8.29 -10.60
N ILE A 70 2.07 -7.37 -11.36
CA ILE A 70 0.97 -7.70 -12.27
C ILE A 70 1.55 -8.37 -13.53
N LYS A 71 1.30 -9.67 -13.69
CA LYS A 71 1.81 -10.46 -14.84
C LYS A 71 0.79 -10.68 -15.96
N GLN A 72 -0.47 -10.31 -15.74
CA GLN A 72 -1.55 -10.46 -16.71
C GLN A 72 -2.55 -9.32 -16.59
N GLN A 73 -3.25 -9.00 -17.68
CA GLN A 73 -4.30 -8.00 -17.66
C GLN A 73 -5.45 -8.42 -16.74
N ASN A 74 -6.01 -7.45 -16.02
CA ASN A 74 -7.17 -7.62 -15.14
C ASN A 74 -7.01 -8.76 -14.10
N LEU A 75 -5.76 -9.00 -13.66
CA LEU A 75 -5.40 -9.98 -12.64
C LEU A 75 -6.24 -9.77 -11.38
N ARG A 76 -6.82 -10.84 -10.81
CA ARG A 76 -7.41 -10.77 -9.48
C ARG A 76 -6.29 -10.85 -8.45
N MET A 77 -6.08 -9.77 -7.70
CA MET A 77 -5.12 -9.79 -6.59
C MET A 77 -5.71 -10.55 -5.39
N PRO A 78 -4.90 -11.32 -4.63
CA PRO A 78 -5.33 -11.87 -3.35
C PRO A 78 -5.80 -10.75 -2.40
N PHE A 79 -6.96 -10.93 -1.77
CA PHE A 79 -7.55 -9.93 -0.87
C PHE A 79 -6.59 -9.49 0.23
N ILE A 80 -5.90 -10.45 0.87
CA ILE A 80 -4.92 -10.19 1.93
C ILE A 80 -3.84 -9.21 1.47
N LEU A 81 -3.36 -9.35 0.23
CA LEU A 81 -2.34 -8.46 -0.33
C LEU A 81 -2.89 -7.07 -0.61
N THR A 82 -4.12 -6.97 -1.13
CA THR A 82 -4.74 -5.66 -1.36
C THR A 82 -4.96 -4.89 -0.06
N THR A 83 -5.35 -5.58 1.01
CA THR A 83 -5.51 -5.01 2.35
C THR A 83 -4.16 -4.61 2.95
N TYR A 84 -3.13 -5.44 2.76
CA TYR A 84 -1.77 -5.11 3.20
C TYR A 84 -1.25 -3.84 2.53
N VAL A 85 -1.28 -3.78 1.20
CA VAL A 85 -0.83 -2.59 0.44
C VAL A 85 -1.64 -1.35 0.83
N THR A 86 -2.94 -1.50 1.06
CA THR A 86 -3.80 -0.42 1.56
C THR A 86 -3.32 0.13 2.89
N LYS A 87 -3.00 -0.74 3.85
CA LYS A 87 -2.47 -0.32 5.16
C LYS A 87 -1.09 0.33 5.03
N VAL A 88 -0.21 -0.23 4.21
CA VAL A 88 1.11 0.36 3.93
C VAL A 88 0.98 1.77 3.35
N ALA A 89 0.06 1.97 2.40
CA ALA A 89 -0.19 3.29 1.82
C ALA A 89 -0.68 4.32 2.86
N GLN A 90 -1.54 3.91 3.81
CA GLN A 90 -1.94 4.76 4.94
C GLN A 90 -0.76 5.10 5.84
N GLN A 91 0.08 4.11 6.14
CA GLN A 91 1.21 4.28 7.05
C GLN A 91 2.33 5.13 6.47
N MET A 92 2.45 5.19 5.14
CA MET A 92 3.36 6.11 4.47
C MET A 92 3.05 7.58 4.77
N LEU A 93 1.78 7.91 5.05
CA LEU A 93 1.36 9.28 5.40
C LEU A 93 1.68 9.67 6.84
N LYS A 94 2.21 8.75 7.65
CA LYS A 94 2.50 8.95 9.07
C LYS A 94 3.93 8.52 9.39
N PRO A 95 4.95 9.20 8.84
CA PRO A 95 6.34 8.82 9.03
C PRO A 95 6.82 8.92 10.49
N GLU A 96 6.06 9.58 11.36
CA GLU A 96 6.31 9.70 12.80
C GLU A 96 5.98 8.40 13.57
N GLU A 97 5.21 7.47 13.00
CA GLU A 97 4.85 6.21 13.64
C GLU A 97 5.94 5.14 13.45
N HIS A 98 6.24 4.36 14.50
CA HIS A 98 7.32 3.36 14.49
C HIS A 98 7.22 2.35 13.34
N MET A 99 5.99 2.02 12.92
CA MET A 99 5.73 1.11 11.80
C MET A 99 6.26 1.62 10.45
N TYR A 100 6.41 2.93 10.25
CA TYR A 100 6.94 3.49 9.01
C TYR A 100 8.36 2.98 8.72
N VAL A 101 9.21 2.87 9.75
CA VAL A 101 10.60 2.38 9.59
C VAL A 101 10.64 0.91 9.19
N VAL A 102 9.77 0.09 9.80
CA VAL A 102 9.66 -1.35 9.49
C VAL A 102 9.17 -1.55 8.05
N VAL A 103 8.13 -0.82 7.66
CA VAL A 103 7.55 -0.84 6.31
C VAL A 103 8.57 -0.37 5.28
N ASN A 104 9.24 0.76 5.52
CA ASN A 104 10.21 1.32 4.57
C ASN A 104 11.42 0.40 4.39
N ARG A 105 11.91 -0.24 5.46
CA ARG A 105 12.98 -1.24 5.37
C ARG A 105 12.57 -2.48 4.58
N PHE A 106 11.34 -2.96 4.80
CA PHE A 106 10.79 -4.07 4.02
C PHE A 106 10.68 -3.73 2.53
N LEU A 107 10.14 -2.55 2.22
CA LEU A 107 10.01 -2.06 0.85
C LEU A 107 11.37 -1.98 0.16
N LEU A 108 12.37 -1.34 0.78
CA LEU A 108 13.72 -1.21 0.21
C LEU A 108 14.45 -2.55 -0.02
N SER A 109 14.02 -3.63 0.63
CA SER A 109 14.61 -4.97 0.46
C SER A 109 13.94 -5.81 -0.64
N HIS A 110 12.83 -5.34 -1.23
CA HIS A 110 12.04 -6.10 -2.22
C HIS A 110 11.74 -5.25 -3.47
N GLN A 111 12.17 -5.71 -4.64
CA GLN A 111 11.95 -4.98 -5.91
C GLN A 111 10.56 -5.20 -6.53
N CYS A 112 9.82 -6.22 -6.09
CA CYS A 112 8.46 -6.51 -6.54
C CYS A 112 7.66 -7.23 -5.44
N LEU A 113 6.34 -7.06 -5.46
CA LEU A 113 5.44 -7.87 -4.62
C LEU A 113 5.22 -9.23 -5.30
N ASP A 114 5.64 -10.32 -4.66
CA ASP A 114 5.23 -11.66 -5.08
C ASP A 114 3.78 -11.89 -4.66
N PHE A 115 2.85 -11.85 -5.60
CA PHE A 115 1.44 -12.05 -5.28
C PHE A 115 1.08 -13.48 -4.86
N ARG A 116 2.03 -14.41 -4.86
CA ARG A 116 1.84 -15.79 -4.36
C ARG A 116 2.32 -15.96 -2.92
N ARG A 117 2.99 -14.95 -2.34
CA ARG A 117 3.50 -14.97 -0.98
C ARG A 117 3.05 -13.71 -0.26
N VAL A 118 2.42 -13.86 0.91
CA VAL A 118 2.09 -12.69 1.73
C VAL A 118 3.39 -12.20 2.36
N PRO A 119 3.92 -11.02 1.99
CA PRO A 119 5.21 -10.60 2.50
C PRO A 119 5.09 -10.29 3.98
N GLU A 120 5.86 -11.01 4.81
CA GLU A 120 6.11 -10.71 6.24
C GLU A 120 4.86 -10.24 7.01
N PHE A 121 3.72 -10.88 6.75
CA PHE A 121 2.40 -10.55 7.32
C PHE A 121 2.46 -10.39 8.84
N PHE A 122 3.24 -11.23 9.52
CA PHE A 122 3.39 -11.18 10.96
C PHE A 122 4.21 -9.96 11.41
N LYS A 123 5.35 -9.63 10.78
CA LYS A 123 6.17 -8.47 11.21
C LYS A 123 5.47 -7.11 10.97
N LEU A 124 4.56 -7.03 10.00
CA LEU A 124 3.90 -5.78 9.61
C LEU A 124 2.56 -5.57 10.30
N PHE A 125 1.93 -6.63 10.85
CA PHE A 125 0.66 -6.52 11.58
C PHE A 125 0.81 -6.79 13.08
N TYR A 126 1.92 -7.40 13.53
CA TYR A 126 2.23 -7.69 14.94
C TYR A 126 3.48 -6.95 15.46
N SER A 127 3.96 -5.89 14.80
CA SER A 127 5.11 -5.12 15.32
C SER A 127 4.84 -4.39 16.65
N SER A 128 3.59 -4.37 17.12
CA SER A 128 3.23 -3.96 18.49
C SER A 128 3.68 -4.96 19.57
N ASP A 129 4.08 -6.19 19.21
CA ASP A 129 4.52 -7.19 20.19
C ASP A 129 5.96 -6.99 20.67
N MET A 130 6.71 -6.03 20.10
CA MET A 130 8.03 -5.67 20.65
C MET A 130 7.96 -4.86 21.95
N GLU A 131 6.78 -4.41 22.39
CA GLU A 131 6.63 -3.86 23.75
C GLU A 131 6.52 -4.95 24.83
N VAL A 132 6.07 -6.17 24.47
CA VAL A 132 5.89 -7.25 25.46
C VAL A 132 7.23 -7.71 26.04
N GLN A 133 8.31 -7.66 25.26
CA GLN A 133 9.63 -8.07 25.73
C GLN A 133 10.27 -7.08 26.71
N TYR A 134 9.89 -5.79 26.67
CA TYR A 134 10.35 -4.78 27.63
C TYR A 134 9.66 -4.94 29.00
N TYR A 135 8.37 -5.31 29.02
CA TYR A 135 7.65 -5.56 30.27
C TYR A 135 8.03 -6.89 30.93
N SER A 136 8.38 -7.94 30.16
CA SER A 136 8.88 -9.20 30.74
C SER A 136 10.25 -9.06 31.42
N SER A 137 11.06 -8.06 31.07
CA SER A 137 12.34 -7.78 31.76
C SER A 137 12.22 -6.99 33.06
N ILE A 138 11.07 -6.36 33.34
CA ILE A 138 10.85 -5.56 34.57
C ILE A 138 10.23 -6.40 35.68
N VAL A 139 9.50 -7.48 35.36
CA VAL A 139 8.79 -8.31 36.35
C VAL A 139 9.68 -9.41 36.96
N LEU A 140 10.93 -9.57 36.49
CA LEU A 140 11.89 -10.56 37.02
C LEU A 140 13.16 -9.94 37.63
N GLN A 141 13.07 -8.72 38.16
CA GLN A 141 14.03 -8.16 39.13
C GLN A 141 13.32 -7.91 40.45
#